data_AF-X0TGJ4-F1
#
_entry.id   AF-X0TGJ4-F1
#
_cell.length_a   1.000
_cell.length_b   1.000
_cell.length_c   1.000
_cell.angle_alpha   90.00
_cell.angle_beta   90.00
_cell.angle_gamma   90.00
#
_symmetry.space_group_name_H-M   'P 1'
#
loop_
_entity.id
_entity.type
_entity.pdbx_description
1 polymer ?
#
loop_
_entity_poly.entity_id
_entity_poly.type
_entity_poly.pdbx_seq_one_letter_code
_entity_poly.pdbx_strand_id
1 'polypeptide(L)'
;MNEEEKAKRLCDAIDALIRGEEPKMGLDDQELIELLRVARIRHQAGKALANVGLTYQELLRRVLKARIVARQMEQGHEKADDPAPEVGSIMDEDPRDF
;
A
#
# COMPACT_ATOMS: atom_id res chain seq x y z
N MET A 1 3.81 13.74 -45.53
CA MET A 1 3.75 12.71 -44.48
C MET A 1 2.38 12.07 -44.57
N ASN A 2 2.31 10.75 -44.71
CA ASN A 2 1.00 10.08 -44.75
C ASN A 2 0.42 9.97 -43.31
N GLU A 3 -0.86 9.64 -43.19
CA GLU A 3 -1.53 9.52 -41.88
C GLU A 3 -0.95 8.39 -41.01
N GLU A 4 -0.42 7.34 -41.63
CA GLU A 4 0.15 6.18 -40.96
C GLU A 4 1.49 6.52 -40.27
N GLU A 5 2.33 7.33 -40.93
CA GLU A 5 3.57 7.88 -40.38
C GLU A 5 3.29 8.84 -39.22
N LYS A 6 2.23 9.65 -39.36
CA LYS A 6 1.76 10.56 -38.30
C LYS A 6 1.31 9.78 -37.06
N ALA A 7 0.48 8.75 -37.26
CA ALA A 7 0.01 7.87 -36.20
C ALA A 7 1.17 7.16 -35.50
N LYS A 8 2.12 6.62 -36.27
CA LYS A 8 3.31 5.96 -35.73
C LYS A 8 4.15 6.90 -34.87
N ARG A 9 4.40 8.13 -35.32
CA ARG A 9 5.14 9.13 -34.54
C ARG A 9 4.44 9.49 -33.23
N LEU A 10 3.11 9.57 -33.23
CA LEU A 10 2.34 9.79 -32.01
C LEU A 10 2.45 8.60 -31.06
N CYS A 11 2.32 7.38 -31.55
CA CYS A 11 2.50 6.16 -30.75
C CYS A 11 3.89 6.12 -30.11
N ASP A 12 4.95 6.33 -30.89
CA ASP A 12 6.33 6.34 -30.40
C ASP A 12 6.54 7.41 -29.30
N ALA A 13 5.92 8.58 -29.46
CA ALA A 13 5.95 9.66 -28.47
C ALA A 13 5.19 9.30 -27.18
N ILE A 14 4.03 8.64 -27.29
CA ILE A 14 3.28 8.16 -26.13
C ILE A 14 4.07 7.06 -25.40
N ASP A 15 4.69 6.13 -26.12
CA ASP A 15 5.51 5.07 -25.54
C ASP A 15 6.75 5.63 -24.82
N ALA A 16 7.35 6.70 -25.34
CA ALA A 16 8.40 7.42 -24.64
C ALA A 16 7.91 7.99 -23.30
N LEU A 17 6.73 8.63 -23.28
CA LEU A 17 6.13 9.15 -22.04
C LEU A 17 5.89 8.05 -21.01
N ILE A 18 5.36 6.89 -21.43
CA ILE A 18 5.10 5.74 -20.55
C ILE A 18 6.41 5.19 -19.96
N ARG A 19 7.49 5.16 -20.75
CA ARG A 19 8.84 4.79 -20.28
C ARG A 19 9.49 5.85 -19.38
N GLY A 20 8.89 7.04 -19.25
CA GLY A 20 9.44 8.16 -18.49
C GLY A 20 10.48 8.98 -19.25
N GLU A 21 10.58 8.78 -20.57
CA GLU A 21 11.44 9.52 -21.48
C GLU A 21 10.73 10.78 -22.02
N GLU A 22 11.51 11.74 -22.52
CA GLU A 22 10.96 12.90 -23.19
C GLU A 22 10.65 12.56 -24.67
N PRO A 23 9.39 12.69 -25.12
CA PRO A 23 9.05 12.39 -26.50
C PRO A 23 9.71 13.37 -27.47
N LYS A 24 10.26 12.84 -28.56
CA LYS A 24 10.93 13.64 -29.59
C LYS A 24 9.95 14.65 -30.20
N MET A 25 10.27 15.94 -30.11
CA MET A 25 9.53 17.02 -30.76
C MET A 25 9.78 16.98 -32.27
N GLY A 26 8.98 16.19 -32.98
CA GLY A 26 8.98 16.11 -34.46
C GLY A 26 7.57 16.01 -35.04
N LEU A 27 6.57 16.40 -34.26
CA LEU A 27 5.19 16.55 -34.70
C LEU A 27 5.02 17.99 -35.17
N ASP A 28 4.97 18.18 -36.48
CA ASP A 28 4.71 19.43 -37.20
C ASP A 28 3.21 19.67 -37.44
N ASP A 29 2.37 18.80 -36.89
CA ASP A 29 0.93 18.79 -37.03
C ASP A 29 0.27 19.18 -35.69
N GLN A 30 -0.57 20.21 -35.75
CA GLN A 30 -1.26 20.78 -34.59
C GLN A 30 -2.15 19.75 -33.86
N GLU A 31 -2.82 18.86 -34.59
CA GLU A 31 -3.72 17.86 -34.01
C GLU A 31 -2.92 16.82 -33.23
N LEU A 32 -1.80 16.36 -33.80
CA LEU A 32 -0.87 15.44 -33.14
C LEU A 32 -0.24 16.06 -31.89
N ILE A 33 0.10 17.35 -31.92
CA ILE A 33 0.62 18.09 -30.75
C ILE A 33 -0.41 18.10 -29.62
N GLU A 34 -1.68 18.40 -29.92
CA GLU A 34 -2.74 18.43 -28.90
C GLU A 34 -3.02 17.04 -28.33
N LEU A 35 -3.02 15.99 -29.16
CA LEU A 35 -3.13 14.61 -28.68
C LEU A 35 -1.98 14.23 -27.73
N LEU A 36 -0.75 14.61 -28.07
CA LEU A 36 0.40 14.38 -27.21
C LEU A 36 0.29 15.19 -25.90
N ARG A 37 -0.26 16.40 -25.95
CA ARG A 37 -0.52 17.23 -24.78
C ARG A 37 -1.53 16.57 -23.83
N VAL A 38 -2.63 16.05 -24.36
CA VAL A 38 -3.62 15.28 -23.57
C VAL A 38 -2.97 14.05 -22.94
N ALA A 39 -2.14 13.33 -23.70
CA ALA A 39 -1.40 12.17 -23.19
C ALA A 39 -0.46 12.54 -22.03
N ARG A 40 0.29 13.65 -22.14
CA ARG A 40 1.14 14.16 -21.05
C ARG A 40 0.35 14.45 -19.77
N ILE A 41 -0.79 15.14 -19.89
CA ILE A 41 -1.65 15.48 -18.75
C ILE A 41 -2.16 14.21 -18.06
N ARG A 42 -2.65 13.24 -18.83
CA ARG A 42 -3.14 11.96 -18.29
C ARG A 42 -2.03 11.17 -17.61
N HIS A 43 -0.84 11.12 -18.20
CA HIS A 43 0.31 10.45 -17.60
C HIS A 43 0.73 11.10 -16.28
N GLN A 44 0.77 12.43 -16.20
CA GLN A 44 1.07 13.15 -14.97
C GLN A 44 0.03 12.90 -13.88
N ALA A 45 -1.27 12.92 -14.22
CA ALA A 45 -2.34 12.59 -13.29
C ALA A 45 -2.23 11.14 -12.78
N GLY A 46 -1.93 10.19 -13.68
CA GLY A 46 -1.70 8.79 -13.33
C GLY A 46 -0.53 8.61 -12.36
N LYS A 47 0.60 9.27 -12.62
CA LYS A 47 1.76 9.28 -11.69
C LYS A 47 1.40 9.84 -10.32
N ALA A 48 0.68 10.97 -10.27
CA ALA A 48 0.26 11.58 -9.02
C ALA A 48 -0.64 10.62 -8.21
N LEU A 49 -1.63 10.00 -8.87
CA LEU A 49 -2.52 9.02 -8.23
C LEU A 49 -1.78 7.77 -7.75
N ALA A 50 -0.84 7.25 -8.53
CA ALA A 50 -0.03 6.11 -8.12
C ALA A 50 0.81 6.42 -6.87
N ASN A 51 1.41 7.62 -6.81
CA ASN A 51 2.16 8.06 -5.64
C ASN A 51 1.28 8.15 -4.38
N VAL A 52 0.06 8.70 -4.52
CA VAL A 52 -0.92 8.73 -3.41
C VAL A 52 -1.35 7.32 -3.00
N GLY A 53 -1.51 6.40 -3.95
CA GLY A 53 -1.82 5.00 -3.67
C GLY A 53 -0.74 4.32 -2.84
N LEU A 54 0.54 4.54 -3.19
CA LEU A 54 1.68 3.99 -2.45
C LEU A 54 1.75 4.51 -1.02
N THR A 55 1.58 5.82 -0.82
CA THR A 55 1.60 6.40 0.53
C THR A 55 0.45 5.89 1.39
N TYR A 56 -0.74 5.70 0.81
CA TYR A 56 -1.87 5.12 1.51
C TYR A 56 -1.63 3.65 1.89
N GLN A 57 -1.02 2.86 1.00
CA GLN A 57 -0.64 1.48 1.30
C GLN A 57 0.35 1.39 2.45
N GLU A 58 1.35 2.28 2.51
CA GLU A 58 2.30 2.34 3.62
C GLU A 58 1.63 2.70 4.95
N LEU A 59 0.72 3.68 4.94
CA LEU A 59 -0.05 4.05 6.12
C LEU A 59 -0.88 2.87 6.62
N LEU A 60 -1.62 2.21 5.71
CA LEU A 60 -2.43 1.05 6.05
C LEU A 60 -1.58 -0.07 6.65
N ARG A 61 -0.40 -0.32 6.09
CA ARG A 61 0.55 -1.31 6.61
C ARG A 61 1.01 -0.97 8.04
N ARG A 62 1.30 0.31 8.33
CA ARG A 62 1.68 0.76 9.69
C ARG A 62 0.53 0.56 10.68
N VAL A 63 -0.68 0.96 10.31
CA VAL A 63 -1.88 0.80 11.15
C VAL A 63 -2.16 -0.68 11.45
N LEU A 64 -2.09 -1.55 10.44
CA LEU A 64 -2.27 -2.98 10.61
C LEU A 64 -1.22 -3.59 11.55
N LYS A 65 0.07 -3.25 11.37
CA LYS A 65 1.14 -3.69 12.28
C LYS A 65 0.88 -3.28 13.73
N ALA A 66 0.52 -2.01 13.95
CA ALA A 66 0.23 -1.50 15.29
C ALA A 66 -0.95 -2.26 15.94
N ARG A 67 -2.02 -2.54 15.19
CA ARG A 67 -3.17 -3.32 15.69
C ARG A 67 -2.81 -4.76 16.03
N ILE A 68 -1.96 -5.41 15.23
CA ILE A 68 -1.50 -6.77 15.51
C ILE A 68 -0.70 -6.80 16.81
N VAL A 69 0.22 -5.85 16.99
CA VAL A 69 1.03 -5.76 18.22
C VAL A 69 0.15 -5.51 19.45
N ALA A 70 -0.81 -4.58 19.36
CA ALA A 70 -1.75 -4.31 20.45
C ALA A 70 -2.55 -5.56 20.85
N ARG A 71 -3.09 -6.30 19.87
CA ARG A 71 -3.80 -7.56 20.14
C ARG A 71 -2.92 -8.63 20.77
N GLN A 72 -1.65 -8.72 20.37
CA GLN A 72 -0.71 -9.66 20.99
C GLN A 72 -0.39 -9.29 22.43
N MET A 73 -0.30 -8.00 22.74
CA MET A 73 -0.10 -7.51 24.11
C MET A 73 -1.32 -7.79 24.98
N GLU A 74 -2.54 -7.56 24.48
CA GLU A 74 -3.80 -7.88 25.19
C GLU A 74 -3.90 -9.38 25.52
N GLN A 75 -3.62 -10.26 24.55
CA GLN A 75 -3.62 -11.72 24.77
C GLN A 75 -2.48 -12.20 25.68
N GLY A 76 -1.35 -11.49 25.71
CA GLY A 76 -0.24 -11.77 26.61
C GLY A 76 -0.54 -11.38 28.06
N HIS A 77 -1.30 -10.30 28.26
CA HIS A 77 -1.77 -9.86 29.58
C HIS A 77 -2.83 -10.82 30.14
N GLU A 78 -3.82 -11.25 29.34
CA GLU A 78 -4.83 -12.23 29.77
C GLU A 78 -4.24 -13.57 30.23
N LYS A 79 -3.12 -14.02 29.65
CA LYS A 79 -2.42 -15.25 30.07
C LYS A 79 -1.52 -15.08 31.29
N ALA A 80 -1.11 -13.86 31.62
CA ALA A 80 -0.26 -13.58 32.77
C ALA A 80 -1.07 -13.33 34.05
N ASP A 81 -2.34 -12.94 33.91
CA ASP A 81 -3.27 -12.68 35.01
C ASP A 81 -4.10 -13.91 35.44
N ASP A 82 -3.83 -15.10 34.88
CA ASP A 82 -4.41 -16.35 35.39
C ASP A 82 -3.75 -16.67 36.75
N PRO A 83 -4.46 -16.58 37.90
CA PRO A 83 -3.86 -16.84 39.19
C PRO A 83 -3.43 -18.30 39.24
N ALA A 84 -2.18 -18.55 39.68
CA ALA A 84 -1.68 -19.88 39.94
C ALA A 84 -2.71 -20.68 40.75
N PRO A 85 -3.01 -21.94 40.40
CA PRO A 85 -4.01 -22.71 41.11
C PRO A 85 -3.59 -22.77 42.57
N GLU A 86 -4.44 -22.26 43.46
CA GLU A 86 -4.25 -22.35 44.90
C GLU A 86 -4.05 -23.82 45.24
N VAL A 87 -2.81 -24.16 45.59
CA VAL A 87 -2.46 -25.48 46.06
C VAL A 87 -3.23 -25.65 47.36
N GLY A 88 -4.31 -26.43 47.31
CA GLY A 88 -5.17 -26.70 48.47
C GLY A 88 -4.31 -27.14 49.64
N SER A 89 -4.29 -26.33 50.70
CA SER A 89 -3.66 -26.66 51.97
C SER A 89 -4.45 -27.78 52.62
N ILE A 90 -4.20 -29.02 52.20
CA ILE A 90 -4.53 -30.21 52.97
C ILE A 90 -3.44 -30.30 54.03
N MET A 91 -3.77 -29.92 55.26
CA MET A 91 -3.24 -30.45 56.53
C MET A 91 -3.77 -29.55 57.65
N ASP A 92 -4.87 -29.98 58.26
CA ASP A 92 -5.12 -29.88 59.70
C ASP A 92 -6.24 -30.89 60.00
N GLU A 93 -5.84 -32.17 60.09
CA GLU A 93 -6.65 -33.19 60.77
C GLU A 93 -6.62 -32.86 62.28
N ASP A 94 -7.74 -32.39 62.83
CA ASP A 94 -7.93 -32.22 64.27
C ASP A 94 -8.13 -33.61 64.92
N PRO A 95 -7.20 -34.11 65.76
CA PRO A 95 -7.28 -35.46 66.28
C PRO A 95 -7.92 -35.43 67.66
N ARG A 96 -9.20 -35.07 67.76
CA ARG A 96 -9.94 -35.17 69.03
C ARG A 96 -11.40 -35.54 68.80
N ASP A 97 -11.60 -36.82 68.50
CA ASP A 97 -12.81 -37.56 68.88
C ASP A 97 -12.45 -39.06 68.97
N PHE A 98 -11.91 -39.45 70.13
CA PHE A 98 -11.89 -40.83 70.64
C PHE A 98 -12.28 -40.82 72.11
#